data_AF-G0UAZ6-F1
#
_entry.id   AF-G0UAZ6-F1
#
_cell.length_a   1.000
_cell.length_b   1.000
_cell.length_c   1.000
_cell.angle_alpha   90.00
_cell.angle_beta   90.00
_cell.angle_gamma   90.00
#
_symmetry.space_group_name_H-M   'P 1'
#
loop_
_entity.id
_entity.type
_entity.pdbx_description
1 polymer ?
#
loop_
_entity_poly.entity_id
_entity_poly.type
_entity_poly.pdbx_seq_one_letter_code
_entity_poly.pdbx_strand_id
1 'polypeptide(L)'
;RELDTKRELYLTRMARAREVEDIISQGRKKLQDKLVQYYKFIQENEIKRARATRKAATEERIRKEREEQVGELTEKLNNLKKRNEELRQQYEVYSRYQQYLEEVLQRNDGEEYQGPRDIIQRWNTLQENTKVLQRRKTQLEEELLRNKNALNLKRQKKNNESVELQNQLNELQATYESLQKNIKIKQDELERCINQRSSTSRTVSHVRMACKNLYDRCISWTAPYSGRGKFESREADVLFQLHVIGDCLRDFQDVIEAHQQRQMQLAAIRATKDED
;
A
#
# COMPACT_ATOMS: atom_id res chain seq x y z
N ARG A 1 -46.78 -111.16 123.82
CA ARG A 1 -45.31 -111.34 123.77
C ARG A 1 -44.75 -111.22 122.35
N GLU A 2 -45.15 -112.00 121.33
CA GLU A 2 -44.68 -111.79 119.93
C GLU A 2 -45.33 -110.60 119.20
N LEU A 3 -46.57 -110.26 119.54
CA LEU A 3 -47.28 -109.10 118.98
C LEU A 3 -46.69 -107.77 119.50
N ASP A 4 -46.19 -107.76 120.73
CA ASP A 4 -45.60 -106.58 121.36
C ASP A 4 -44.21 -106.27 120.79
N THR A 5 -43.37 -107.30 120.59
CA THR A 5 -42.06 -107.15 119.95
C THR A 5 -42.15 -106.77 118.47
N LYS A 6 -43.15 -107.28 117.72
CA LYS A 6 -43.43 -106.82 116.35
C LYS A 6 -43.93 -105.38 116.30
N ARG A 7 -44.74 -104.94 117.27
CA ARG A 7 -45.16 -103.52 117.40
C ARG A 7 -43.99 -102.61 117.70
N GLU A 8 -43.10 -103.00 118.61
CA GLU A 8 -41.90 -102.24 118.98
C GLU A 8 -40.95 -102.10 117.79
N LEU A 9 -40.63 -103.19 117.08
CA LEU A 9 -39.82 -103.15 115.85
C LEU A 9 -40.44 -102.30 114.74
N TYR A 10 -41.77 -102.34 114.59
CA TYR A 10 -42.49 -101.50 113.64
C TYR A 10 -42.43 -100.02 114.03
N LEU A 11 -42.60 -99.69 115.32
CA LEU A 11 -42.48 -98.32 115.84
C LEU A 11 -41.07 -97.77 115.65
N THR A 12 -40.03 -98.55 115.93
CA THR A 12 -38.64 -98.13 115.73
C THR A 12 -38.30 -97.95 114.25
N ARG A 13 -38.81 -98.82 113.36
CA ARG A 13 -38.67 -98.65 111.91
C ARG A 13 -39.44 -97.43 111.39
N MET A 14 -40.66 -97.19 111.88
CA MET A 14 -41.44 -96.00 111.54
C MET A 14 -40.78 -94.71 112.05
N ALA A 15 -40.19 -94.72 113.25
CA ALA A 15 -39.45 -93.58 113.78
C ALA A 15 -38.22 -93.26 112.92
N ARG A 16 -37.46 -94.29 112.52
CA ARG A 16 -36.30 -94.13 111.65
C ARG A 16 -36.68 -93.70 110.23
N ALA A 17 -37.80 -94.18 109.70
CA ALA A 17 -38.35 -93.73 108.42
C ALA A 17 -38.78 -92.26 108.48
N ARG A 18 -39.42 -91.82 109.57
CA ARG A 18 -39.77 -90.41 109.80
C ARG A 18 -38.53 -89.51 109.91
N GLU A 19 -37.50 -89.95 110.62
CA GLU A 19 -36.22 -89.21 110.67
C GLU A 19 -35.59 -89.05 109.28
N VAL A 20 -35.59 -90.11 108.47
CA VAL A 20 -35.06 -90.06 107.09
C VAL A 20 -35.94 -89.16 106.21
N GLU A 21 -37.27 -89.23 106.33
CA GLU A 21 -38.20 -88.32 105.65
C GLU A 21 -37.98 -86.86 106.05
N ASP A 22 -37.77 -86.58 107.34
CA ASP A 22 -37.50 -85.23 107.84
C ASP A 22 -36.15 -84.70 107.34
N ILE A 23 -35.11 -85.54 107.33
CA ILE A 23 -33.79 -85.18 106.78
C ILE A 23 -33.89 -84.90 105.27
N ILE A 24 -34.60 -85.73 104.51
CA ILE A 24 -34.82 -85.54 103.07
C ILE A 24 -35.65 -84.27 102.83
N SER A 25 -36.70 -84.04 103.62
CA SER A 25 -37.54 -82.84 103.55
C SER A 25 -36.75 -81.57 103.84
N GLN A 26 -35.92 -81.57 104.89
CA GLN A 26 -35.01 -80.46 105.19
C GLN A 26 -33.96 -80.27 104.11
N GLY A 27 -33.41 -81.35 103.55
CA GLY A 27 -32.47 -81.31 102.41
C GLY A 27 -33.12 -80.70 101.17
N ARG A 28 -34.35 -81.09 100.86
CA ARG A 28 -35.14 -80.55 99.75
C ARG A 28 -35.47 -79.08 99.95
N LYS A 29 -35.84 -78.66 101.18
CA LYS A 29 -36.09 -77.26 101.53
C LYS A 29 -34.83 -76.41 101.40
N LYS A 30 -33.70 -76.86 101.93
CA LYS A 30 -32.38 -76.20 101.77
C LYS A 30 -31.97 -76.07 100.30
N LEU A 31 -32.23 -77.11 99.50
CA LEU A 31 -31.95 -77.08 98.06
C LEU A 31 -32.84 -76.05 97.35
N GLN A 32 -34.14 -76.01 97.68
CA GLN A 32 -35.09 -75.04 97.14
C GLN A 32 -34.71 -73.61 97.51
N ASP A 33 -34.31 -73.34 98.76
CA ASP A 33 -33.85 -72.02 99.21
C ASP A 33 -32.59 -71.58 98.45
N LYS A 34 -31.61 -72.48 98.26
CA LYS A 34 -30.43 -72.22 97.43
C LYS A 34 -30.78 -71.93 95.98
N LEU A 35 -31.74 -72.68 95.42
CA LEU A 35 -32.23 -72.47 94.05
C LEU A 35 -32.84 -71.07 93.88
N VAL A 36 -33.66 -70.63 94.84
CA VAL A 36 -34.22 -69.27 94.85
C VAL A 36 -33.12 -68.21 94.97
N GLN A 37 -32.12 -68.43 95.82
CA GLN A 37 -30.96 -67.52 95.95
C GLN A 37 -30.16 -67.44 94.64
N TYR A 38 -29.88 -68.58 93.99
CA TYR A 38 -29.20 -68.60 92.70
C TYR A 38 -30.02 -67.93 91.61
N TYR A 39 -31.34 -68.14 91.55
CA TYR A 39 -32.21 -67.43 90.60
C TYR A 39 -32.17 -65.91 90.82
N LYS A 40 -32.26 -65.45 92.07
CA LYS A 40 -32.13 -64.01 92.38
C LYS A 40 -30.77 -63.47 91.97
N PHE A 41 -29.70 -64.18 92.29
CA PHE A 41 -28.34 -63.78 91.90
C PHE A 41 -28.18 -63.69 90.38
N ILE A 42 -28.68 -64.68 89.64
CA ILE A 42 -28.65 -64.69 88.17
C ILE A 42 -29.45 -63.49 87.64
N GLN A 43 -30.66 -63.26 88.14
CA GLN A 43 -31.51 -62.14 87.71
C GLN A 43 -30.85 -60.78 87.98
N GLU A 44 -30.27 -60.58 89.17
CA GLU A 44 -29.54 -59.36 89.51
C GLU A 44 -28.29 -59.17 88.62
N ASN A 45 -27.57 -60.26 88.32
CA ASN A 45 -26.42 -60.22 87.44
C ASN A 45 -26.83 -59.87 86.00
N GLU A 46 -27.93 -60.44 85.51
CA GLU A 46 -28.50 -60.08 84.19
C GLU A 46 -28.92 -58.62 84.14
N ILE A 47 -29.54 -58.08 85.19
CA ILE A 47 -29.90 -56.66 85.27
C ILE A 47 -28.64 -55.78 85.23
N LYS A 48 -27.58 -56.16 85.97
CA LYS A 48 -26.30 -55.45 85.97
C LYS A 48 -25.62 -55.52 84.60
N ARG A 49 -25.59 -56.69 83.96
CA ARG A 49 -25.09 -56.88 82.59
C ARG A 49 -25.87 -56.02 81.60
N ALA A 50 -27.20 -56.11 81.60
CA ALA A 50 -28.05 -55.34 80.71
C ALA A 50 -27.86 -53.82 80.89
N ARG A 51 -27.73 -53.32 82.13
CA ARG A 51 -27.40 -51.91 82.39
C ARG A 51 -26.02 -51.54 81.86
N ALA A 52 -25.00 -52.36 82.10
CA ALA A 52 -23.65 -52.11 81.62
C ALA A 52 -23.59 -52.10 80.08
N THR A 53 -24.24 -53.07 79.42
CA THR A 53 -24.33 -53.15 77.96
C THR A 53 -25.06 -51.94 77.37
N ARG A 54 -26.19 -51.52 77.97
CA ARG A 54 -26.89 -50.31 77.52
C ARG A 54 -26.04 -49.06 77.68
N LYS A 55 -25.35 -48.92 78.82
CA LYS A 55 -24.45 -47.78 79.08
C LYS A 55 -23.31 -47.73 78.07
N ALA A 56 -22.65 -48.87 77.82
CA ALA A 56 -21.60 -48.97 76.81
C ALA A 56 -22.11 -48.63 75.40
N ALA A 57 -23.29 -49.11 75.03
CA ALA A 57 -23.91 -48.78 73.74
C ALA A 57 -24.25 -47.29 73.61
N THR A 58 -24.75 -46.66 74.68
CA THR A 58 -25.01 -45.20 74.68
C THR A 58 -23.73 -44.38 74.60
N GLU A 59 -22.68 -44.78 75.34
CA GLU A 59 -21.38 -44.10 75.32
C GLU A 59 -20.72 -44.23 73.95
N GLU A 60 -20.77 -45.41 73.33
CA GLU A 60 -20.24 -45.61 71.97
C GLU A 60 -21.00 -44.77 70.93
N ARG A 61 -22.33 -44.68 71.04
CA ARG A 61 -23.13 -43.81 70.16
C ARG A 61 -22.75 -42.34 70.31
N ILE A 62 -22.62 -41.86 71.55
CA ILE A 62 -22.20 -40.48 71.83
C ILE A 62 -20.78 -40.25 71.30
N ARG A 63 -19.86 -41.21 71.48
CA ARG A 63 -18.48 -41.09 70.98
C ARG A 63 -18.47 -40.93 69.46
N LYS A 64 -19.21 -41.76 68.73
CA LYS A 64 -19.34 -41.68 67.26
C LYS A 64 -19.93 -40.35 66.80
N GLU A 65 -21.00 -39.88 67.43
CA GLU A 65 -21.61 -38.59 67.10
C GLU A 65 -20.64 -37.42 67.32
N ARG A 66 -19.82 -37.48 68.39
CA ARG A 66 -18.78 -36.48 68.65
C ARG A 66 -17.62 -36.58 67.67
N GLU A 67 -17.18 -37.78 67.31
CA GLU A 67 -16.13 -38.00 66.30
C GLU A 67 -16.53 -37.43 64.94
N GLU A 68 -17.80 -37.65 64.53
CA GLU A 68 -18.36 -37.07 63.30
C GLU A 68 -18.39 -35.54 63.35
N GLN A 69 -18.89 -34.95 64.44
CA GLN A 69 -18.88 -33.50 64.65
C GLN A 69 -17.46 -32.91 64.62
N VAL A 70 -16.48 -33.60 65.23
CA VAL A 70 -15.07 -33.18 65.19
C VAL A 70 -14.54 -33.22 63.76
N GLY A 71 -14.88 -34.24 62.98
CA GLY A 71 -14.54 -34.35 61.57
C GLY A 71 -15.08 -33.17 60.76
N GLU A 72 -16.38 -32.93 60.84
CA GLU A 72 -17.04 -31.82 60.14
C GLU A 72 -16.45 -30.45 60.51
N LEU A 73 -16.24 -30.20 61.81
CA LEU A 73 -15.69 -28.93 62.29
C LEU A 73 -14.24 -28.74 61.86
N THR A 74 -13.46 -29.81 61.82
CA THR A 74 -12.06 -29.79 61.37
C THR A 74 -11.97 -29.50 59.88
N GLU A 75 -12.85 -30.09 59.07
CA GLU A 75 -12.94 -29.79 57.64
C GLU A 75 -13.32 -28.31 57.40
N LYS A 76 -14.35 -27.81 58.09
CA LYS A 76 -14.75 -26.40 58.03
C LYS A 76 -13.61 -25.46 58.43
N LEU A 77 -12.88 -25.78 59.51
CA LEU A 77 -11.73 -25.01 59.96
C LEU A 77 -10.62 -24.98 58.90
N ASN A 78 -10.32 -26.12 58.27
CA ASN A 78 -9.29 -26.20 57.24
C ASN A 78 -9.68 -25.40 55.99
N ASN A 79 -10.95 -25.46 55.57
CA ASN A 79 -11.46 -24.66 54.46
C ASN A 79 -11.38 -23.16 54.76
N LEU A 80 -11.76 -22.73 55.97
CA LEU A 80 -11.64 -21.35 56.40
C LEU A 80 -10.19 -20.87 56.45
N LYS A 81 -9.26 -21.70 56.94
CA LYS A 81 -7.83 -21.39 56.96
C LYS A 81 -7.28 -21.21 55.55
N LYS A 82 -7.61 -22.11 54.63
CA LYS A 82 -7.21 -21.99 53.21
C LYS A 82 -7.76 -20.71 52.60
N ARG A 83 -9.04 -20.41 52.83
CA ARG A 83 -9.66 -19.18 52.29
C ARG A 83 -9.03 -17.92 52.87
N ASN A 84 -8.69 -17.93 54.16
CA ASN A 84 -8.00 -16.82 54.82
C ASN A 84 -6.62 -16.59 54.19
N GLU A 85 -5.86 -17.65 53.95
CA GLU A 85 -4.54 -17.56 53.31
C GLU A 85 -4.63 -17.02 51.88
N GLU A 86 -5.60 -17.48 51.08
CA GLU A 86 -5.86 -16.94 49.73
C GLU A 86 -6.17 -15.43 49.78
N LEU A 87 -7.04 -15.01 50.70
CA LEU A 87 -7.41 -13.60 50.87
C LEU A 87 -6.22 -12.76 51.34
N ARG A 88 -5.39 -13.32 52.23
CA ARG A 88 -4.17 -12.66 52.71
C ARG A 88 -3.19 -12.43 51.57
N GLN A 89 -2.97 -13.44 50.71
CA GLN A 89 -2.11 -13.29 49.53
C GLN A 89 -2.65 -12.24 48.55
N GLN A 90 -3.97 -12.21 48.31
CA GLN A 90 -4.59 -11.17 47.49
C GLN A 90 -4.40 -9.78 48.11
N TYR A 91 -4.59 -9.66 49.43
CA TYR A 91 -4.39 -8.40 50.14
C TYR A 91 -2.95 -7.90 50.03
N GLU A 92 -1.95 -8.77 50.21
CA GLU A 92 -0.53 -8.39 50.07
C GLU A 92 -0.24 -7.82 48.66
N VAL A 93 -0.81 -8.43 47.61
CA VAL A 93 -0.67 -7.94 46.24
C VAL A 93 -1.34 -6.57 46.08
N TYR A 94 -2.59 -6.41 46.53
CA TYR A 94 -3.31 -5.15 46.39
C TYR A 94 -2.75 -4.03 47.27
N SER A 95 -2.24 -4.35 48.46
CA SER A 95 -1.60 -3.41 49.37
C SER A 95 -0.40 -2.72 48.71
N ARG A 96 0.42 -3.45 47.94
CA ARG A 96 1.53 -2.87 47.19
C ARG A 96 1.06 -1.86 46.13
N TYR A 97 -0.03 -2.15 45.43
CA TYR A 97 -0.60 -1.22 44.45
C TYR A 97 -1.25 -0.01 45.11
N GLN A 98 -1.91 -0.21 46.26
CA GLN A 98 -2.47 0.87 47.05
C GLN A 98 -1.36 1.82 47.54
N GLN A 99 -0.30 1.28 48.16
CA GLN A 99 0.85 2.06 48.62
C GLN A 99 1.47 2.86 47.47
N TYR A 100 1.65 2.25 46.31
CA TYR A 100 2.15 2.95 45.12
C TYR A 100 1.25 4.12 44.72
N LEU A 101 -0.08 3.92 44.66
CA LEU A 101 -1.01 4.99 44.29
C LEU A 101 -1.05 6.10 45.34
N GLU A 102 -0.93 5.75 46.62
CA GLU A 102 -0.79 6.72 47.72
C GLU A 102 0.51 7.53 47.60
N GLU A 103 1.64 6.90 47.28
CA GLU A 103 2.90 7.60 47.02
C GLU A 103 2.81 8.55 45.81
N VAL A 104 2.12 8.14 44.75
CA VAL A 104 1.86 9.00 43.58
C VAL A 104 1.00 10.19 43.97
N LEU A 105 -0.02 10.00 44.81
CA LEU A 105 -0.85 11.09 45.34
C LEU A 105 -0.06 12.04 46.24
N GLN A 106 0.88 11.54 47.05
CA GLN A 106 1.72 12.40 47.88
C GLN A 106 2.61 13.33 47.06
N ARG A 107 3.01 12.90 45.85
CA ARG A 107 3.79 13.70 44.90
C ARG A 107 2.92 14.56 43.99
N ASN A 108 1.60 14.48 44.14
CA ASN A 108 0.69 15.31 43.37
C ASN A 108 0.68 16.71 43.99
N ASP A 109 1.48 17.61 43.40
CA ASP A 109 1.62 19.01 43.84
C ASP A 109 0.35 19.87 43.60
N GLY A 110 -0.69 19.32 42.94
CA GLY A 110 -1.94 20.03 42.65
C GLY A 110 -3.21 19.28 43.05
N GLU A 111 -4.36 19.93 42.97
CA GLU A 111 -5.68 19.33 43.24
C GLU A 111 -6.18 18.38 42.12
N GLU A 112 -5.31 17.97 41.17
CA GLU A 112 -5.71 17.20 39.97
C GLU A 112 -6.28 15.82 40.32
N TYR A 113 -5.80 15.19 41.39
CA TYR A 113 -6.28 13.89 41.86
C TYR A 113 -6.61 13.95 43.35
N GLN A 114 -7.85 13.63 43.70
CA GLN A 114 -8.36 13.60 45.08
C GLN A 114 -8.24 12.19 45.68
N GLY A 115 -8.05 11.16 44.85
CA GLY A 115 -7.75 9.82 45.31
C GLY A 115 -7.28 8.86 44.22
N PRO A 116 -6.97 7.59 44.59
CA PRO A 116 -6.42 6.59 43.66
C PRO A 116 -7.34 6.32 42.46
N ARG A 117 -8.66 6.46 42.66
CA ARG A 117 -9.66 6.27 41.62
C ARG A 117 -9.52 7.27 40.48
N ASP A 118 -9.19 8.52 40.79
CA ASP A 118 -9.05 9.58 39.78
C ASP A 118 -7.83 9.31 38.89
N ILE A 119 -6.74 8.84 39.50
CA ILE A 119 -5.53 8.42 38.78
C ILE A 119 -5.85 7.26 37.83
N ILE A 120 -6.57 6.24 38.30
CA ILE A 120 -6.97 5.09 37.48
C ILE A 120 -7.86 5.54 36.31
N GLN A 121 -8.84 6.39 36.58
CA GLN A 121 -9.74 6.90 35.54
C GLN A 121 -8.99 7.73 34.49
N ARG A 122 -8.06 8.59 34.93
CA ARG A 122 -7.22 9.36 34.02
C ARG A 122 -6.31 8.47 33.21
N TRP A 123 -5.68 7.47 33.82
CA TRP A 123 -4.84 6.50 33.11
C TRP A 123 -5.65 5.74 32.07
N ASN A 124 -6.86 5.26 32.39
CA ASN A 124 -7.74 4.58 31.44
C ASN A 124 -8.07 5.49 30.24
N THR A 125 -8.42 6.75 30.52
CA THR A 125 -8.73 7.74 29.49
C THR A 125 -7.51 8.00 28.59
N LEU A 126 -6.32 8.17 29.17
CA LEU A 126 -5.08 8.37 28.43
C LEU A 126 -4.69 7.15 27.61
N GLN A 127 -4.90 5.94 28.12
CA GLN A 127 -4.66 4.70 27.38
C GLN A 127 -5.60 4.57 26.19
N GLU A 128 -6.88 4.85 26.38
CA GLU A 128 -7.87 4.80 25.30
C GLU A 128 -7.57 5.88 24.25
N ASN A 129 -7.27 7.11 24.67
CA ASN A 129 -6.86 8.19 23.78
C ASN A 129 -5.59 7.82 23.01
N THR A 130 -4.59 7.25 23.67
CA THR A 130 -3.33 6.80 23.03
C THR A 130 -3.62 5.76 21.94
N LYS A 131 -4.50 4.79 22.20
CA LYS A 131 -4.91 3.80 21.18
C LYS A 131 -5.58 4.46 19.98
N VAL A 132 -6.48 5.44 20.21
CA VAL A 132 -7.14 6.18 19.14
C VAL A 132 -6.14 7.00 18.33
N LEU A 133 -5.24 7.73 19.00
CA LEU A 133 -4.20 8.54 18.35
C LEU A 133 -3.23 7.67 17.53
N GLN A 134 -2.81 6.51 18.06
CA GLN A 134 -1.96 5.58 17.33
C GLN A 134 -2.64 5.07 16.06
N ARG A 135 -3.92 4.66 16.14
CA ARG A 135 -4.69 4.26 14.95
C ARG A 135 -4.79 5.39 13.94
N ARG A 136 -5.07 6.61 14.41
CA ARG A 136 -5.17 7.78 13.53
C ARG A 136 -3.84 8.12 12.86
N LYS A 137 -2.73 8.03 13.60
CA LYS A 137 -1.38 8.20 13.06
C LYS A 137 -1.11 7.22 11.93
N THR A 138 -1.36 5.92 12.15
CA THR A 138 -1.16 4.88 11.13
C THR A 138 -1.99 5.16 9.88
N GLN A 139 -3.26 5.53 10.03
CA GLN A 139 -4.12 5.90 8.90
C GLN A 139 -3.55 7.08 8.11
N LEU A 140 -3.09 8.13 8.80
CA LEU A 140 -2.50 9.31 8.15
C LEU A 140 -1.18 8.99 7.44
N GLU A 141 -0.36 8.10 8.00
CA GLU A 141 0.88 7.63 7.37
C GLU A 141 0.58 6.85 6.07
N GLU A 142 -0.43 5.98 6.09
CA GLU A 142 -0.90 5.25 4.91
C GLU A 142 -1.49 6.18 3.83
N GLU A 143 -2.31 7.16 4.23
CA GLU A 143 -2.84 8.20 3.33
C GLU A 143 -1.72 9.05 2.73
N LEU A 144 -0.74 9.46 3.53
CA LEU A 144 0.42 10.22 3.07
C LEU A 144 1.22 9.43 2.03
N LEU A 145 1.48 8.15 2.29
CA LEU A 145 2.20 7.28 1.37
C LEU A 145 1.42 7.11 0.06
N ARG A 146 0.11 6.87 0.12
CA ARG A 146 -0.77 6.79 -1.06
C ARG A 146 -0.73 8.09 -1.87
N ASN A 147 -0.86 9.23 -1.21
CA ASN A 147 -0.83 10.55 -1.87
C ASN A 147 0.53 10.85 -2.51
N LYS A 148 1.64 10.53 -1.83
CA LYS A 148 2.99 10.66 -2.40
C LYS A 148 3.16 9.82 -3.65
N ASN A 149 2.72 8.56 -3.62
CA ASN A 149 2.80 7.66 -4.77
C ASN A 149 1.93 8.17 -5.94
N ALA A 150 0.70 8.60 -5.66
CA ALA A 150 -0.18 9.18 -6.68
C ALA A 150 0.39 10.46 -7.29
N LEU A 151 1.00 11.34 -6.49
CA LEU A 151 1.66 12.54 -6.96
C LEU A 151 2.88 12.21 -7.84
N ASN A 152 3.72 11.26 -7.42
CA ASN A 152 4.87 10.82 -8.20
C ASN A 152 4.46 10.24 -9.55
N LEU A 153 3.41 9.42 -9.59
CA LEU A 153 2.87 8.89 -10.84
C LEU A 153 2.36 10.01 -11.76
N LYS A 154 1.62 10.98 -11.20
CA LYS A 154 1.16 12.16 -11.98
C LYS A 154 2.32 12.99 -12.52
N ARG A 155 3.37 13.20 -11.72
CA ARG A 155 4.59 13.90 -12.14
C ARG A 155 5.31 13.16 -13.25
N GLN A 156 5.46 11.84 -13.13
CA GLN A 156 6.08 11.01 -14.17
C GLN A 156 5.29 11.11 -15.49
N LYS A 157 3.95 10.97 -15.43
CA LYS A 157 3.09 11.13 -16.61
C LYS A 157 3.27 12.50 -17.27
N LYS A 158 3.24 13.57 -16.47
CA LYS A 158 3.41 14.93 -16.99
C LYS A 158 4.82 15.19 -17.56
N ASN A 159 5.84 14.60 -16.95
CA ASN A 159 7.20 14.70 -17.47
C ASN A 159 7.33 13.99 -18.83
N ASN A 160 6.76 12.78 -18.95
CA ASN A 160 6.75 12.05 -20.22
C ASN A 160 6.00 12.83 -21.31
N GLU A 161 4.80 13.34 -20.99
CA GLU A 161 4.02 14.20 -21.90
C GLU A 161 4.81 15.45 -22.32
N SER A 162 5.53 16.10 -21.40
CA SER A 162 6.37 17.25 -21.72
C SER A 162 7.52 16.89 -22.66
N VAL A 163 8.13 15.72 -22.50
CA VAL A 163 9.21 15.24 -23.39
C VAL A 163 8.64 14.89 -24.76
N GLU A 164 7.48 14.25 -24.83
CA GLU A 164 6.78 13.95 -26.08
C GLU A 164 6.45 15.23 -26.85
N LEU A 165 5.87 16.23 -26.18
CA LEU A 165 5.57 17.54 -26.78
C LEU A 165 6.84 18.27 -27.24
N GLN A 166 7.93 18.19 -26.46
CA GLN A 166 9.20 18.78 -26.86
C GLN A 166 9.77 18.13 -28.12
N ASN A 167 9.66 16.80 -28.24
CA ASN A 167 10.09 16.10 -29.45
C ASN A 167 9.27 16.54 -30.67
N GLN A 168 7.94 16.62 -30.53
CA GLN A 168 7.06 17.12 -31.59
C GLN A 168 7.40 18.56 -31.99
N LEU A 169 7.70 19.43 -31.02
CA LEU A 169 8.12 20.80 -31.28
C LEU A 169 9.44 20.85 -32.06
N ASN A 170 10.42 20.01 -31.69
CA ASN A 170 11.71 19.93 -32.37
C ASN A 170 11.55 19.43 -33.82
N GLU A 171 10.70 18.43 -34.05
CA GLU A 171 10.37 17.95 -35.40
C GLU A 171 9.73 19.07 -36.23
N LEU A 172 8.74 19.76 -35.67
CA LEU A 172 8.08 20.86 -36.36
C LEU A 172 9.05 22.00 -36.67
N GLN A 173 9.95 22.33 -35.75
CA GLN A 173 10.99 23.34 -35.97
C GLN A 173 11.95 22.92 -37.09
N ALA A 174 12.40 21.67 -37.13
CA ALA A 174 13.25 21.16 -38.20
C ALA A 174 12.55 21.22 -39.57
N THR A 175 11.26 20.87 -39.62
CA THR A 175 10.47 21.00 -40.86
C THR A 175 10.31 22.46 -41.29
N TYR A 176 10.07 23.37 -40.35
CA TYR A 176 9.96 24.80 -40.61
C TYR A 176 11.28 25.37 -41.16
N GLU A 177 12.41 25.08 -40.53
CA GLU A 177 13.73 25.51 -40.99
C GLU A 177 14.07 24.97 -42.38
N SER A 178 13.73 23.71 -42.67
CA SER A 178 13.86 23.11 -44.00
C SER A 178 13.01 23.82 -45.06
N LEU A 179 11.74 24.09 -44.74
CA LEU A 179 10.85 24.84 -45.64
C LEU A 179 11.36 26.27 -45.87
N GLN A 180 11.82 26.96 -44.83
CA GLN A 180 12.37 28.30 -44.94
C GLN A 180 13.63 28.33 -45.83
N LYS A 181 14.50 27.33 -45.70
CA LYS A 181 15.67 27.16 -46.59
C LYS A 181 15.23 26.93 -48.03
N ASN A 182 14.23 26.08 -48.27
CA ASN A 182 13.72 25.79 -49.60
C ASN A 182 13.08 27.03 -50.24
N ILE A 183 12.31 27.80 -49.49
CA ILE A 183 11.73 29.08 -49.94
C ILE A 183 12.85 30.02 -50.39
N LYS A 184 13.90 30.17 -49.57
CA LYS A 184 15.04 31.03 -49.92
C LYS A 184 15.74 30.58 -51.21
N ILE A 185 15.98 29.27 -51.37
CA ILE A 185 16.56 28.72 -52.62
C ILE A 185 15.67 29.06 -53.82
N LYS A 186 14.35 28.90 -53.71
CA LYS A 186 13.41 29.24 -54.78
C LYS A 186 13.34 30.73 -55.09
N GLN A 187 13.47 31.58 -54.07
CA GLN A 187 13.57 33.03 -54.26
C GLN A 187 14.86 33.41 -55.00
N ASP A 188 16.01 32.85 -54.61
CA ASP A 188 17.29 33.09 -55.28
C ASP A 188 17.27 32.60 -56.74
N GLU A 189 16.67 31.43 -57.00
CA GLU A 189 16.46 30.90 -58.35
C GLU A 189 15.60 31.85 -59.20
N LEU A 190 14.48 32.33 -58.65
CA LEU A 190 13.59 33.26 -59.32
C LEU A 190 14.29 34.59 -59.63
N GLU A 191 15.04 35.14 -58.69
CA GLU A 191 15.79 36.39 -58.88
C GLU A 191 16.85 36.23 -59.99
N ARG A 192 17.57 35.11 -60.02
CA ARG A 192 18.50 34.80 -61.11
C ARG A 192 17.79 34.75 -62.46
N CYS A 193 16.64 34.09 -62.54
CA CYS A 193 15.83 34.05 -63.77
C CYS A 193 15.36 35.44 -64.20
N ILE A 194 14.89 36.28 -63.27
CA ILE A 194 14.47 37.67 -63.55
C ILE A 194 15.65 38.49 -64.06
N ASN A 195 16.80 38.42 -63.40
CA ASN A 195 18.01 39.15 -63.78
C ASN A 195 18.52 38.70 -65.15
N GLN A 196 18.53 37.39 -65.41
CA GLN A 196 18.90 36.83 -66.71
C GLN A 196 17.96 37.33 -67.80
N ARG A 197 16.64 37.23 -67.60
CA ARG A 197 15.64 37.74 -68.56
C ARG A 197 15.79 39.24 -68.82
N SER A 198 16.04 40.02 -67.77
CA SER A 198 16.24 41.47 -67.88
C SER A 198 17.52 41.81 -68.65
N SER A 199 18.61 41.08 -68.40
CA SER A 199 19.87 41.21 -69.13
C SER A 199 19.70 40.87 -70.61
N THR A 200 19.10 39.70 -70.92
CA THR A 200 18.79 39.31 -72.30
C THR A 200 17.89 40.33 -72.99
N SER A 201 16.83 40.79 -72.33
CA SER A 201 15.93 41.82 -72.87
C SER A 201 16.68 43.11 -73.16
N ARG A 202 17.60 43.54 -72.29
CA ARG A 202 18.43 44.73 -72.51
C ARG A 202 19.34 44.55 -73.74
N THR A 203 20.01 43.41 -73.86
CA THR A 203 20.86 43.10 -75.03
C THR A 203 20.05 43.12 -76.32
N VAL A 204 18.89 42.48 -76.34
CA VAL A 204 17.99 42.50 -77.52
C VAL A 204 17.58 43.94 -77.87
N SER A 205 17.22 44.75 -76.87
CA SER A 205 16.88 46.17 -77.09
C SER A 205 18.06 46.97 -77.65
N HIS A 206 19.28 46.76 -77.14
CA HIS A 206 20.49 47.41 -77.66
C HIS A 206 20.78 47.01 -79.11
N VAL A 207 20.70 45.72 -79.44
CA VAL A 207 20.89 45.22 -80.82
C VAL A 207 19.85 45.83 -81.74
N ARG A 208 18.57 45.83 -81.33
CA ARG A 208 17.47 46.44 -82.10
C ARG A 208 17.70 47.92 -82.36
N MET A 209 18.17 48.68 -81.36
CA MET A 209 18.50 50.09 -81.50
C MET A 209 19.70 50.32 -82.43
N ALA A 210 20.76 49.53 -82.30
CA ALA A 210 21.93 49.62 -83.17
C ALA A 210 21.59 49.30 -84.63
N CYS A 211 20.80 48.25 -84.87
CA CYS A 211 20.30 47.90 -86.21
C CYS A 211 19.46 49.05 -86.78
N LYS A 212 18.56 49.65 -85.99
CA LYS A 212 17.78 50.80 -86.43
C LYS A 212 18.66 51.99 -86.79
N ASN A 213 19.64 52.32 -85.94
CA ASN A 213 20.56 53.44 -86.19
C ASN A 213 21.39 53.23 -87.46
N LEU A 214 21.88 52.00 -87.70
CA LEU A 214 22.60 51.66 -88.93
C LEU A 214 21.70 51.72 -90.15
N TYR A 215 20.49 51.17 -90.05
CA TYR A 215 19.47 51.23 -91.10
C TYR A 215 19.16 52.68 -91.49
N ASP A 216 18.84 53.54 -90.53
CA ASP A 216 18.55 54.95 -90.75
C ASP A 216 19.73 55.66 -91.46
N ARG A 217 20.97 55.28 -91.13
CA ARG A 217 22.19 55.81 -91.75
C ARG A 217 22.41 55.30 -93.19
N CYS A 218 22.19 54.01 -93.44
CA CYS A 218 22.22 53.42 -94.79
C CYS A 218 21.15 54.05 -95.70
N ILE A 219 19.93 54.23 -95.18
CA ILE A 219 18.85 54.94 -95.89
C ILE A 219 19.27 56.38 -96.19
N SER A 220 19.83 57.09 -95.21
CA SER A 220 20.32 58.47 -95.40
C SER A 220 21.43 58.59 -96.45
N TRP A 221 22.40 57.66 -96.46
CA TRP A 221 23.50 57.67 -97.42
C TRP A 221 23.08 57.31 -98.84
N THR A 222 22.11 56.41 -98.99
CA THR A 222 21.61 55.98 -100.30
C THR A 222 20.53 56.91 -100.84
N ALA A 223 19.85 57.68 -100.00
CA ALA A 223 18.77 58.59 -100.40
C ALA A 223 19.11 59.55 -101.59
N PRO A 224 20.31 60.14 -101.70
CA PRO A 224 20.65 61.03 -102.83
C PRO A 224 20.85 60.30 -104.17
N TYR A 225 21.12 59.00 -104.14
CA TYR A 225 21.51 58.20 -105.31
C TYR A 225 20.48 57.12 -105.66
N SER A 226 19.60 56.81 -104.72
CA SER A 226 18.48 55.90 -104.91
C SER A 226 17.43 56.58 -105.80
N GLY A 227 17.31 56.13 -107.03
CA GLY A 227 16.18 56.46 -107.91
C GLY A 227 14.82 55.97 -107.39
N ARG A 228 14.79 55.28 -106.24
CA ARG A 228 13.57 54.92 -105.51
C ARG A 228 13.25 56.05 -104.52
N GLY A 229 12.15 56.75 -104.77
CA GLY A 229 11.63 57.80 -103.89
C GLY A 229 11.38 57.32 -102.46
N LYS A 230 11.32 58.30 -101.54
CA LYS A 230 11.11 58.19 -100.08
C LYS A 230 10.73 56.78 -99.62
N PHE A 231 11.69 56.06 -99.04
CA PHE A 231 11.42 54.82 -98.32
C PHE A 231 10.31 55.08 -97.29
N GLU A 232 9.14 54.47 -97.47
CA GLU A 232 8.08 54.53 -96.47
C GLU A 232 8.59 53.88 -95.19
N SER A 233 8.54 54.64 -94.09
CA SER A 233 8.78 54.13 -92.74
C SER A 233 7.70 53.11 -92.37
N ARG A 234 7.83 51.87 -92.86
CA ARG A 234 7.23 50.72 -92.17
C ARG A 234 7.93 50.59 -90.81
N GLU A 235 7.22 50.16 -89.78
CA GLU A 235 7.87 49.63 -88.58
C GLU A 235 8.70 48.41 -88.98
N ALA A 236 9.94 48.68 -89.39
CA ALA A 236 10.82 47.69 -89.96
C ALA A 236 11.25 46.73 -88.86
N ASP A 237 10.91 45.45 -89.03
CA ASP A 237 11.44 44.36 -88.21
C ASP A 237 12.99 44.34 -88.31
N VAL A 238 13.67 43.90 -87.26
CA VAL A 238 15.14 43.91 -87.17
C VAL A 238 15.78 43.12 -88.31
N LEU A 239 15.16 42.01 -88.70
CA LEU A 239 15.63 41.20 -89.83
C LEU A 239 15.55 41.97 -91.15
N PHE A 240 14.48 42.74 -91.35
CA PHE A 240 14.34 43.60 -92.53
C PHE A 240 15.39 44.72 -92.52
N GLN A 241 15.60 45.37 -91.37
CA GLN A 241 16.63 46.39 -91.21
C GLN A 241 18.02 45.86 -91.56
N LEU A 242 18.37 44.67 -91.06
CA LEU A 242 19.64 44.00 -91.35
C LEU A 242 19.80 43.66 -92.83
N HIS A 243 18.73 43.24 -93.52
CA HIS A 243 18.77 42.95 -94.94
C HIS A 243 19.12 44.21 -95.75
N VAL A 244 18.45 45.33 -95.48
CA VAL A 244 18.72 46.61 -96.15
C VAL A 244 20.12 47.14 -95.85
N ILE A 245 20.60 47.00 -94.61
CA ILE A 245 21.99 47.32 -94.26
C ILE A 245 22.96 46.46 -95.10
N GLY A 246 22.67 45.15 -95.21
CA GLY A 246 23.48 44.22 -96.01
C GLY A 246 23.55 44.59 -97.49
N ASP A 247 22.42 44.96 -98.10
CA ASP A 247 22.37 45.44 -99.49
C ASP A 247 23.18 46.74 -99.66
N CYS A 248 23.00 47.71 -98.76
CA CYS A 248 23.74 48.97 -98.79
C CYS A 248 25.26 48.76 -98.65
N LEU A 249 25.70 47.83 -97.79
CA LEU A 249 27.12 47.51 -97.64
C LEU A 249 27.69 46.81 -98.88
N ARG A 250 26.91 45.94 -99.53
CA ARG A 250 27.30 45.29 -100.79
C ARG A 250 27.46 46.32 -101.90
N ASP A 251 26.52 47.26 -102.03
CA ASP A 251 26.63 48.36 -102.99
C ASP A 251 27.91 49.17 -102.77
N PHE A 252 28.27 49.49 -101.52
CA PHE A 252 29.53 50.18 -101.23
C PHE A 252 30.76 49.34 -101.54
N GLN A 253 30.72 48.03 -101.26
CA GLN A 253 31.81 47.11 -101.58
C GLN A 253 32.03 47.06 -103.10
N ASP A 254 30.97 46.90 -103.88
CA ASP A 254 31.03 46.89 -105.35
C ASP A 254 31.63 48.21 -105.89
N VAL A 255 31.26 49.35 -105.30
CA VAL A 255 31.83 50.67 -105.66
C VAL A 255 33.32 50.76 -105.32
N ILE A 256 33.75 50.27 -104.15
CA ILE A 256 35.16 50.27 -103.73
C ILE A 256 35.99 49.35 -104.63
N GLU A 257 35.50 48.15 -104.92
CA GLU A 257 36.16 47.18 -105.80
C GLU A 257 36.28 47.74 -107.22
N ALA A 258 35.21 48.34 -107.75
CA ALA A 258 35.25 49.03 -109.04
C ALA A 258 36.28 50.19 -109.04
N HIS A 259 36.37 50.96 -107.95
CA HIS A 259 37.37 52.02 -107.83
C HIS A 259 38.80 51.46 -107.77
N GLN A 260 39.04 50.38 -107.02
CA GLN A 260 40.35 49.73 -106.94
C GLN A 260 40.77 49.12 -108.27
N GLN A 261 39.86 48.45 -108.98
CA GLN A 261 40.10 47.94 -110.33
C GLN A 261 40.45 49.09 -111.30
N ARG A 262 39.73 50.21 -111.20
CA ARG A 262 40.02 51.41 -112.01
C ARG A 262 41.39 52.00 -111.67
N GLN A 263 41.78 52.04 -110.40
CA GLN A 263 43.12 52.48 -109.97
C GLN A 263 44.22 51.53 -110.47
N MET A 264 44.01 50.21 -110.41
CA MET A 264 44.93 49.21 -110.95
C MET A 264 45.08 49.33 -112.47
N GLN A 265 43.98 49.57 -113.20
CA GLN A 265 44.02 49.83 -114.64
C GLN A 265 44.78 51.12 -114.95
N LEU A 266 44.55 52.20 -114.18
CA LEU A 266 45.30 53.45 -114.34
C LEU A 266 46.79 53.31 -114.00
N ALA A 267 47.14 52.48 -113.02
CA ALA A 267 48.52 52.16 -112.66
C ALA A 267 49.19 51.29 -113.76
N ALA A 268 48.48 50.30 -114.31
CA ALA A 268 48.96 49.50 -115.43
C ALA A 268 49.19 50.35 -116.70
N ILE A 269 48.27 51.26 -117.01
CA ILE A 269 48.41 52.22 -118.13
C ILE A 269 49.61 53.16 -117.92
N ARG A 270 49.92 53.52 -116.66
CA ARG A 270 51.13 54.31 -116.33
C ARG A 270 52.41 53.49 -116.46
N ALA A 271 52.41 52.23 -116.01
CA ALA A 271 53.57 51.34 -116.14
C ALA A 271 53.91 51.01 -117.61
N THR A 272 52.89 50.81 -118.46
CA THR A 272 53.10 50.61 -119.91
C THR A 272 53.58 51.87 -120.65
N LYS A 273 53.46 53.06 -120.04
CA LYS A 273 53.98 54.31 -120.60
C LYS A 273 55.44 54.60 -120.24
N ASP A 274 56.00 53.86 -119.28
CA ASP A 274 57.41 53.99 -118.85
C ASP A 274 58.32 52.90 -119.46
N GLU A 275 57.79 51.97 -120.27
CA GLU A 275 58.54 50.90 -120.99
C GLU A 275 58.61 51.06 -122.52
N ASP A 276 58.04 52.14 -123.09
CA ASP A 276 58.22 52.59 -124.49
C ASP A 276 59.04 53.91 -124.54
#